data_AF-A0A836TGQ3-F1
#
_entry.id   AF-A0A836TGQ3-F1
#
_cell.length_a   1.000
_cell.length_b   1.000
_cell.length_c   1.000
_cell.angle_alpha   90.00
_cell.angle_beta   90.00
_cell.angle_gamma   90.00
#
_symmetry.space_group_name_H-M   'P 1'
#
loop_
_entity.id
_entity.type
_entity.pdbx_description
1 polymer ?
#
loop_
_entity_poly.entity_id
_entity_poly.type
_entity_poly.pdbx_seq_one_letter_code
_entity_poly.pdbx_strand_id
1 'polypeptide(L)'
;VLTPHYEILLGGRISEDEAVFGTSVIKIPAKNAPSAMKLSLADYKAGKENNETFGEYFDRKGKIHFRDLLKPLKDLPDIEKSPQSYIDYGSTEKFSLEDRGQGECAGAVTDMITDRISEAERALFQGKLSLEKNAYKGTGEHAKHSVIASARALLVTEGMDFNDDWECLKKFQSLVIDMEIVSAKFAKLIDGFESIPEATDAKTAEWWLSEAGQLLEECKNVQNKMQEDKSLRMRVGGEDPKGSKAANGNSKQSIDLLGVKCPFNYVKTKIKLETMASGSILEVLLDEGEPSENVPRSIKNDGHKVVSLTEENGHYKLIVEKA
;
A
#
# COMPACT_ATOMS: atom_id res chain seq x y z
N VAL A 1 -15.47 -13.74 -7.34
CA VAL A 1 -16.21 -12.48 -7.16
C VAL A 1 -15.80 -11.86 -5.84
N LEU A 2 -15.45 -10.58 -5.83
CA LEU A 2 -15.10 -9.87 -4.60
C LEU A 2 -16.35 -9.70 -3.74
N THR A 3 -16.19 -9.88 -2.43
CA THR A 3 -17.30 -9.89 -1.48
C THR A 3 -16.88 -9.15 -0.23
N PRO A 4 -17.70 -8.23 0.31
CA PRO A 4 -17.39 -7.54 1.55
C PRO A 4 -17.36 -8.54 2.71
N HIS A 5 -16.36 -8.43 3.58
CA HIS A 5 -16.19 -9.29 4.75
C HIS A 5 -16.10 -8.44 6.01
N TYR A 6 -16.65 -8.96 7.10
CA TYR A 6 -16.44 -8.42 8.44
C TYR A 6 -15.56 -9.35 9.26
N GLU A 7 -14.71 -8.74 10.09
CA GLU A 7 -13.92 -9.44 11.09
C GLU A 7 -14.71 -9.51 12.40
N ILE A 8 -14.85 -10.72 12.94
CA ILE A 8 -15.57 -10.97 14.19
C ILE A 8 -14.56 -11.01 15.33
N LEU A 9 -14.71 -10.07 16.26
CA LEU A 9 -13.93 -10.00 17.49
C LEU A 9 -14.85 -10.33 18.68
N LEU A 10 -14.40 -11.23 19.56
CA LEU A 10 -15.18 -11.71 20.73
C LEU A 10 -14.37 -11.59 22.03
N GLY A 11 -15.05 -11.59 23.17
CA GLY A 11 -14.43 -11.58 24.51
C GLY A 11 -14.08 -10.20 25.07
N GLY A 12 -14.33 -9.13 24.30
CA GLY A 12 -14.08 -7.77 24.75
C GLY A 12 -15.01 -7.35 25.88
N ARG A 13 -14.46 -6.70 26.91
CA ARG A 13 -15.18 -6.28 28.12
C ARG A 13 -14.43 -5.18 28.87
N ILE A 14 -15.17 -4.42 29.67
CA ILE A 14 -14.63 -3.36 30.55
C ILE A 14 -15.15 -3.64 31.96
N SER A 15 -14.24 -3.65 32.94
CA SER A 15 -14.53 -3.64 34.38
C SER A 15 -13.97 -2.34 34.99
N GLU A 16 -14.18 -2.13 36.31
CA GLU A 16 -13.67 -0.94 37.00
C GLU A 16 -12.13 -0.87 36.97
N ASP A 17 -11.45 -2.03 36.95
CA ASP A 17 -10.00 -2.13 37.07
C ASP A 17 -9.29 -2.56 35.77
N GLU A 18 -10.01 -3.08 34.77
CA GLU A 18 -9.41 -3.68 33.57
C GLU A 18 -10.26 -3.51 32.30
N ALA A 19 -9.60 -3.26 31.17
CA ALA A 19 -10.22 -3.32 29.85
C ALA A 19 -9.58 -4.43 29.02
N VAL A 20 -10.40 -5.33 28.50
CA VAL A 20 -9.99 -6.44 27.64
C VAL A 20 -10.48 -6.17 26.23
N PHE A 21 -9.57 -6.12 25.26
CA PHE A 21 -9.91 -5.98 23.85
C PHE A 21 -10.50 -7.27 23.30
N GLY A 22 -11.41 -7.12 22.33
CA GLY A 22 -11.94 -8.26 21.58
C GLY A 22 -10.84 -9.01 20.85
N THR A 23 -10.86 -10.34 20.94
CA THR A 23 -9.95 -11.22 20.21
C THR A 23 -10.50 -11.52 18.83
N SER A 24 -9.72 -11.29 17.77
CA SER A 24 -10.09 -11.69 16.40
C SER A 24 -10.27 -13.20 16.29
N VAL A 25 -11.46 -13.64 15.86
CA VAL A 25 -11.85 -15.05 15.76
C VAL A 25 -11.84 -15.52 14.30
N ILE A 26 -12.58 -14.81 13.43
CA ILE A 26 -12.82 -15.21 12.05
C ILE A 26 -13.28 -14.02 11.19
N LYS A 27 -13.00 -14.07 9.89
CA LYS A 27 -13.59 -13.17 8.87
C LYS A 27 -14.69 -13.91 8.12
N ILE A 28 -15.86 -13.29 7.98
CA ILE A 28 -17.02 -13.85 7.28
C ILE A 28 -17.63 -12.83 6.32
N PRO A 29 -18.33 -13.27 5.27
CA PRO A 29 -19.09 -12.38 4.39
C PRO A 29 -20.05 -11.48 5.18
N ALA A 30 -20.16 -10.22 4.77
CA ALA A 30 -20.90 -9.20 5.51
C ALA A 30 -22.36 -9.60 5.80
N LYS A 31 -23.03 -10.24 4.83
CA LYS A 31 -24.42 -10.73 5.00
C LYS A 31 -24.59 -11.76 6.10
N ASN A 32 -23.53 -12.48 6.46
CA ASN A 32 -23.55 -13.54 7.47
C ASN A 32 -23.30 -13.00 8.90
N ALA A 33 -23.00 -11.71 9.09
CA ALA A 33 -22.76 -11.14 10.41
C ALA A 33 -23.92 -11.31 11.41
N PRO A 34 -25.20 -11.10 11.04
CA PRO A 34 -26.32 -11.37 11.94
C PRO A 34 -26.42 -12.85 12.34
N SER A 35 -26.10 -13.77 11.44
CA SER A 35 -26.08 -15.21 11.72
C SER A 35 -24.96 -15.57 12.69
N ALA A 36 -23.78 -14.95 12.55
CA ALA A 36 -22.67 -15.15 13.47
C ALA A 36 -23.00 -14.70 14.89
N MET A 37 -23.65 -13.53 15.04
CA MET A 37 -24.16 -13.07 16.33
C MET A 37 -25.14 -14.08 16.94
N LYS A 38 -26.12 -14.53 16.15
CA LYS A 38 -27.14 -15.49 16.61
C LYS A 38 -26.52 -16.81 17.06
N LEU A 39 -25.60 -17.39 16.27
CA LEU A 39 -24.92 -18.64 16.63
C LEU A 39 -24.09 -18.49 17.90
N SER A 40 -23.32 -17.40 18.02
CA SER A 40 -22.48 -17.15 19.19
C SER A 40 -23.32 -17.00 20.46
N LEU A 41 -24.45 -16.29 20.38
CA LEU A 41 -25.38 -16.14 21.51
C LEU A 41 -26.13 -17.43 21.84
N ALA A 42 -26.49 -18.23 20.84
CA ALA A 42 -27.15 -19.51 21.05
C ALA A 42 -26.21 -20.51 21.75
N ASP A 43 -24.96 -20.59 21.28
CA ASP A 43 -23.91 -21.41 21.90
C ASP A 43 -23.66 -20.99 23.35
N TYR A 44 -23.53 -19.68 23.60
CA TYR A 44 -23.41 -19.14 24.95
C TYR A 44 -24.61 -19.50 25.84
N LYS A 45 -25.84 -19.30 25.36
CA LYS A 45 -27.04 -19.62 26.15
C LYS A 45 -27.14 -21.11 26.48
N ALA A 46 -26.68 -21.98 25.59
CA ALA A 46 -26.70 -23.43 25.79
C ALA A 46 -25.55 -23.93 26.67
N GLY A 47 -24.39 -23.28 26.61
CA GLY A 47 -23.16 -23.74 27.25
C GLY A 47 -22.74 -22.97 28.51
N LYS A 48 -23.41 -21.85 28.85
CA LYS A 48 -23.06 -21.06 30.04
C LYS A 48 -23.28 -21.85 31.32
N GLU A 49 -22.37 -21.67 32.27
CA GLU A 49 -22.45 -22.29 33.59
C GLU A 49 -22.80 -21.24 34.65
N ASN A 50 -23.72 -21.56 35.55
CA ASN A 50 -24.15 -20.64 36.62
C ASN A 50 -24.59 -19.27 36.07
N ASN A 51 -23.96 -18.19 36.57
CA ASN A 51 -24.19 -16.81 36.15
C ASN A 51 -23.00 -16.23 35.36
N GLU A 52 -22.25 -17.11 34.69
CA GLU A 52 -21.14 -16.76 33.80
C GLU A 52 -21.59 -15.76 32.73
N THR A 53 -20.80 -14.71 32.55
CA THR A 53 -20.95 -13.70 31.50
C THR A 53 -20.44 -14.22 30.16
N PHE A 54 -20.77 -13.54 29.05
CA PHE A 54 -20.26 -13.94 27.74
C PHE A 54 -18.73 -13.88 27.65
N GLY A 55 -18.10 -12.92 28.33
CA GLY A 55 -16.64 -12.77 28.37
C GLY A 55 -15.97 -13.96 29.07
N GLU A 56 -16.47 -14.36 30.25
CA GLU A 56 -15.96 -15.52 30.98
C GLU A 56 -16.20 -16.83 30.22
N TYR A 57 -17.36 -16.97 29.59
CA TYR A 57 -17.66 -18.09 28.71
C TYR A 57 -16.69 -18.19 27.53
N PHE A 58 -16.36 -17.05 26.93
CA PHE A 58 -15.38 -16.98 25.86
C PHE A 58 -13.99 -17.37 26.34
N ASP A 59 -13.56 -16.92 27.52
CA ASP A 59 -12.26 -17.27 28.08
C ASP A 59 -12.15 -18.78 28.37
N ARG A 60 -13.24 -19.40 28.84
CA ARG A 60 -13.29 -20.84 29.14
C ARG A 60 -13.30 -21.71 27.89
N LYS A 61 -14.11 -21.37 26.88
CA LYS A 61 -14.21 -22.15 25.62
C LYS A 61 -13.04 -21.87 24.67
N GLY A 62 -12.52 -20.65 24.73
CA GLY A 62 -11.42 -20.18 23.91
C GLY A 62 -11.80 -19.88 22.46
N LYS A 63 -10.91 -19.15 21.78
CA LYS A 63 -11.07 -18.72 20.37
C LYS A 63 -11.35 -19.86 19.39
N ILE A 64 -10.72 -21.03 19.59
CA ILE A 64 -10.81 -22.16 18.65
C ILE A 64 -12.25 -22.67 18.54
N HIS A 65 -12.94 -22.83 19.68
CA HIS A 65 -14.35 -23.23 19.74
C HIS A 65 -15.24 -22.31 18.90
N PHE A 66 -15.13 -21.00 19.10
CA PHE A 66 -15.91 -20.02 18.34
C PHE A 66 -15.51 -19.95 16.87
N ARG A 67 -14.23 -20.15 16.55
CA ARG A 67 -13.78 -20.22 15.15
C ARG A 67 -14.44 -21.40 14.44
N ASP A 68 -14.49 -22.56 15.06
CA ASP A 68 -15.10 -23.76 14.48
C ASP A 68 -16.63 -23.63 14.39
N LEU A 69 -17.28 -23.05 15.41
CA LEU A 69 -18.70 -22.72 15.41
C LEU A 69 -19.09 -21.81 14.22
N LEU A 70 -18.26 -20.80 13.93
CA LEU A 70 -18.55 -19.79 12.90
C LEU A 70 -18.00 -20.17 11.52
N LYS A 71 -17.15 -21.19 11.42
CA LYS A 71 -16.53 -21.65 10.16
C LYS A 71 -17.53 -21.89 9.03
N PRO A 72 -18.72 -22.51 9.27
CA PRO A 72 -19.70 -22.73 8.21
C PRO A 72 -20.24 -21.44 7.57
N LEU A 73 -20.11 -20.30 8.25
CA LEU A 73 -20.56 -19.00 7.73
C LEU A 73 -19.57 -18.36 6.76
N LYS A 74 -18.40 -18.95 6.55
CA LYS A 74 -17.44 -18.46 5.54
C LYS A 74 -17.89 -18.74 4.12
N ASP A 75 -18.55 -19.88 3.92
CA ASP A 75 -18.87 -20.35 2.60
C ASP A 75 -20.16 -19.67 2.11
N LEU A 76 -20.09 -19.12 0.89
CA LEU A 76 -21.26 -18.57 0.21
C LEU A 76 -21.78 -19.55 -0.84
N PRO A 77 -23.11 -19.60 -1.05
CA PRO A 77 -23.68 -20.29 -2.19
C PRO A 77 -23.22 -19.63 -3.49
N ASP A 78 -23.31 -20.37 -4.59
CA ASP A 78 -23.00 -19.86 -5.93
C ASP A 78 -23.69 -18.51 -6.21
N ILE A 79 -22.95 -17.57 -6.78
CA ILE A 79 -23.42 -16.20 -6.99
C ILE A 79 -24.65 -16.13 -7.89
N GLU A 80 -24.77 -17.03 -8.87
CA GLU A 80 -25.95 -17.09 -9.73
C GLU A 80 -27.21 -17.50 -8.94
N LYS A 81 -27.03 -18.28 -7.87
CA LYS A 81 -28.13 -18.76 -7.02
C LYS A 81 -28.49 -17.76 -5.92
N SER A 82 -27.54 -16.92 -5.49
CA SER A 82 -27.80 -15.92 -4.44
C SER A 82 -26.94 -14.66 -4.59
N PRO A 83 -27.25 -13.79 -5.58
CA PRO A 83 -26.48 -12.57 -5.84
C PRO A 83 -26.44 -11.62 -4.63
N GLN A 84 -27.51 -11.61 -3.83
CA GLN A 84 -27.66 -10.74 -2.66
C GLN A 84 -26.70 -11.09 -1.52
N SER A 85 -26.18 -12.32 -1.47
CA SER A 85 -25.19 -12.73 -0.47
C SER A 85 -23.83 -12.08 -0.68
N TYR A 86 -23.62 -11.47 -1.86
CA TYR A 86 -22.37 -10.84 -2.28
C TYR A 86 -22.37 -9.31 -2.15
N ILE A 87 -23.43 -8.73 -1.58
CA ILE A 87 -23.61 -7.27 -1.39
C ILE A 87 -23.68 -7.00 0.11
N ASP A 88 -23.27 -5.83 0.60
CA ASP A 88 -23.39 -5.47 2.02
C ASP A 88 -24.83 -5.04 2.40
N TYR A 89 -25.13 -4.90 3.70
CA TYR A 89 -26.32 -4.21 4.17
C TYR A 89 -26.23 -2.71 3.86
N GLY A 90 -27.27 -2.16 3.22
CA GLY A 90 -27.32 -0.74 2.86
C GLY A 90 -26.75 -0.39 1.47
N SER A 91 -26.14 -1.34 0.77
CA SER A 91 -25.77 -1.19 -0.64
C SER A 91 -26.73 -1.95 -1.55
N THR A 92 -26.98 -1.41 -2.74
CA THR A 92 -27.71 -2.09 -3.83
C THR A 92 -26.79 -2.48 -4.99
N GLU A 93 -25.53 -2.10 -4.91
CA GLU A 93 -24.54 -2.29 -5.96
C GLU A 93 -23.59 -3.44 -5.63
N LYS A 94 -23.07 -4.09 -6.66
CA LYS A 94 -22.08 -5.15 -6.48
C LYS A 94 -20.81 -4.55 -5.91
N PHE A 95 -20.22 -5.20 -4.92
CA PHE A 95 -18.94 -4.78 -4.38
C PHE A 95 -17.87 -4.82 -5.49
N SER A 96 -17.40 -3.64 -5.87
CA SER A 96 -16.32 -3.44 -6.83
C SER A 96 -15.17 -2.69 -6.16
N LEU A 97 -13.95 -2.95 -6.61
CA LEU A 97 -12.79 -2.11 -6.26
C LEU A 97 -12.63 -0.94 -7.23
N GLU A 98 -13.46 -0.86 -8.29
CA GLU A 98 -13.44 0.21 -9.29
C GLU A 98 -13.93 1.54 -8.71
N ASP A 99 -14.92 1.52 -7.83
CA ASP A 99 -15.45 2.72 -7.14
C ASP A 99 -14.64 3.11 -5.90
N ARG A 100 -13.50 2.45 -5.66
CA ARG A 100 -12.54 2.90 -4.64
C ARG A 100 -11.88 4.18 -5.13
N GLY A 101 -12.58 5.31 -4.95
CA GLY A 101 -12.05 6.63 -5.21
C GLY A 101 -10.73 6.82 -4.47
N GLN A 102 -9.71 7.30 -5.19
CA GLN A 102 -8.49 7.84 -4.58
C GLN A 102 -8.89 9.03 -3.71
N GLY A 103 -9.22 8.80 -2.43
CA GLY A 103 -9.67 9.88 -1.56
C GLY A 103 -10.16 9.49 -0.18
N GLU A 104 -10.69 8.28 0.03
CA GLU A 104 -11.25 7.94 1.36
C GLU A 104 -10.19 7.67 2.45
N CYS A 105 -8.90 7.67 2.10
CA CYS A 105 -7.82 7.35 3.05
C CYS A 105 -6.49 8.07 2.73
N ALA A 106 -6.48 9.40 2.62
CA ALA A 106 -5.22 10.16 2.50
C ALA A 106 -4.29 10.05 3.74
N GLY A 107 -4.84 9.64 4.90
CA GLY A 107 -4.09 9.32 6.11
C GLY A 107 -3.47 7.91 6.10
N ALA A 108 -4.20 6.90 5.61
CA ALA A 108 -3.73 5.51 5.69
C ALA A 108 -2.57 5.20 4.72
N VAL A 109 -2.46 5.90 3.58
CA VAL A 109 -1.35 5.67 2.63
C VAL A 109 0.00 6.11 3.22
N THR A 110 0.03 7.24 3.94
CA THR A 110 1.26 7.67 4.64
C THR A 110 1.64 6.72 5.75
N ASP A 111 0.65 6.12 6.42
CA ASP A 111 0.87 5.12 7.46
C ASP A 111 1.42 3.83 6.85
N MET A 112 0.91 3.39 5.70
CA MET A 112 1.41 2.19 4.99
C MET A 112 2.84 2.36 4.47
N ILE A 113 3.21 3.53 3.95
CA ILE A 113 4.60 3.80 3.52
C ILE A 113 5.53 3.77 4.74
N THR A 114 5.13 4.44 5.82
CA THR A 114 5.91 4.50 7.07
C THR A 114 6.04 3.11 7.71
N ASP A 115 5.00 2.29 7.64
CA ASP A 115 5.00 0.90 8.11
C ASP A 115 5.98 0.03 7.31
N ARG A 116 6.01 0.17 5.98
CA ARG A 116 6.96 -0.55 5.10
C ARG A 116 8.40 -0.12 5.32
N ILE A 117 8.64 1.18 5.53
CA ILE A 117 9.96 1.68 5.92
C ILE A 117 10.36 1.13 7.30
N SER A 118 9.45 1.13 8.27
CA SER A 118 9.70 0.56 9.59
C SER A 118 9.98 -0.95 9.53
N GLU A 119 9.28 -1.68 8.65
CA GLU A 119 9.54 -3.09 8.35
C GLU A 119 10.95 -3.28 7.78
N ALA A 120 11.34 -2.45 6.82
CA ALA A 120 12.67 -2.47 6.22
C ALA A 120 13.78 -2.17 7.25
N GLU A 121 13.57 -1.20 8.14
CA GLU A 121 14.50 -0.86 9.23
C GLU A 121 14.68 -2.03 10.21
N ARG A 122 13.57 -2.69 10.59
CA ARG A 122 13.60 -3.87 11.46
C ARG A 122 14.35 -5.03 10.81
N ALA A 123 14.07 -5.31 9.53
CA ALA A 123 14.76 -6.35 8.78
C ALA A 123 16.27 -6.06 8.70
N LEU A 124 16.66 -4.81 8.41
CA LEU A 124 18.06 -4.40 8.38
C LEU A 124 18.74 -4.57 9.74
N PHE A 125 18.05 -4.22 10.84
CA PHE A 125 18.55 -4.41 12.20
C PHE A 125 18.76 -5.89 12.53
N GLN A 126 17.81 -6.76 12.19
CA GLN A 126 17.96 -8.22 12.37
C GLN A 126 19.11 -8.80 11.53
N GLY A 127 19.32 -8.28 10.31
CA GLY A 127 20.45 -8.66 9.49
C GLY A 127 21.80 -8.30 10.13
N LYS A 128 21.92 -7.11 10.72
CA LYS A 128 23.11 -6.68 11.48
C LYS A 128 23.39 -7.60 12.66
N LEU A 129 22.37 -7.91 13.47
CA LEU A 129 22.49 -8.87 14.59
C LEU A 129 22.89 -10.29 14.11
N SER A 130 22.40 -10.71 12.95
CA SER A 130 22.76 -12.00 12.36
C SER A 130 24.22 -12.02 11.89
N LEU A 131 24.73 -10.90 11.38
CA LEU A 131 26.11 -10.77 10.95
C LEU A 131 27.07 -10.85 12.15
N GLU A 132 26.74 -10.19 13.27
CA GLU A 132 27.51 -10.28 14.53
C GLU A 132 27.62 -11.73 15.05
N LYS A 133 26.60 -12.55 14.76
CA LYS A 133 26.56 -13.98 15.11
C LYS A 133 27.21 -14.89 14.06
N ASN A 134 27.82 -14.32 13.01
CA ASN A 134 28.33 -15.04 11.83
C ASN A 134 27.28 -15.91 11.11
N ALA A 135 26.00 -15.56 11.23
CA ALA A 135 24.89 -16.25 10.56
C ALA A 135 24.67 -15.65 9.16
N TYR A 136 25.61 -15.85 8.25
CA TYR A 136 25.66 -15.18 6.93
C TYR A 136 24.41 -15.38 6.08
N LYS A 137 23.85 -16.61 6.07
CA LYS A 137 22.59 -16.91 5.40
C LYS A 137 21.45 -16.01 5.89
N GLY A 138 21.25 -15.98 7.21
CA GLY A 138 20.21 -15.16 7.84
C GLY A 138 20.44 -13.67 7.64
N THR A 139 21.69 -13.23 7.63
CA THR A 139 22.04 -11.84 7.26
C THR A 139 21.55 -11.50 5.85
N GLY A 140 21.83 -12.35 4.86
CA GLY A 140 21.39 -12.15 3.48
C GLY A 140 19.86 -12.14 3.34
N GLU A 141 19.17 -13.07 4.00
CA GLU A 141 17.70 -13.14 3.99
C GLU A 141 17.06 -11.87 4.57
N HIS A 142 17.55 -11.41 5.73
CA HIS A 142 17.07 -10.18 6.36
C HIS A 142 17.38 -8.92 5.52
N ALA A 143 18.56 -8.86 4.91
CA ALA A 143 18.91 -7.75 4.01
C ALA A 143 18.00 -7.72 2.77
N LYS A 144 17.74 -8.87 2.14
CA LYS A 144 16.81 -8.99 1.01
C LYS A 144 15.38 -8.58 1.38
N HIS A 145 14.91 -8.98 2.56
CA HIS A 145 13.60 -8.53 3.07
C HIS A 145 13.57 -7.01 3.24
N SER A 146 14.64 -6.40 3.76
CA SER A 146 14.75 -4.95 3.85
C SER A 146 14.66 -4.26 2.48
N VAL A 147 15.30 -4.81 1.45
CA VAL A 147 15.21 -4.30 0.07
C VAL A 147 13.79 -4.37 -0.46
N ILE A 148 13.12 -5.50 -0.31
CA ILE A 148 11.74 -5.68 -0.80
C ILE A 148 10.78 -4.73 -0.07
N ALA A 149 10.90 -4.61 1.25
CA ALA A 149 10.08 -3.69 2.04
C ALA A 149 10.32 -2.22 1.64
N SER A 150 11.57 -1.84 1.38
CA SER A 150 11.94 -0.50 0.87
C SER A 150 11.35 -0.24 -0.51
N ALA A 151 11.38 -1.24 -1.40
CA ALA A 151 10.79 -1.15 -2.72
C ALA A 151 9.26 -1.00 -2.65
N ARG A 152 8.59 -1.82 -1.82
CA ARG A 152 7.15 -1.72 -1.57
C ARG A 152 6.75 -0.34 -1.03
N ALA A 153 7.56 0.26 -0.15
CA ALA A 153 7.25 1.58 0.41
C ALA A 153 7.04 2.65 -0.69
N LEU A 154 7.86 2.67 -1.74
CA LEU A 154 7.72 3.62 -2.84
C LEU A 154 6.72 3.20 -3.93
N LEU A 155 6.25 1.94 -3.92
CA LEU A 155 5.22 1.46 -4.86
C LEU A 155 3.80 1.54 -4.26
N VAL A 156 3.68 1.65 -2.94
CA VAL A 156 2.41 1.84 -2.22
C VAL A 156 1.74 3.17 -2.60
N THR A 157 2.51 4.21 -2.96
CA THR A 157 1.97 5.47 -3.50
C THR A 157 1.09 5.25 -4.73
N GLU A 158 1.36 4.16 -5.47
CA GLU A 158 0.68 3.82 -6.71
C GLU A 158 -0.52 2.88 -6.52
N GLY A 159 -0.87 2.55 -5.27
CA GLY A 159 -1.97 1.64 -4.97
C GLY A 159 -1.74 0.20 -5.43
N MET A 160 -0.50 -0.17 -5.75
CA MET A 160 -0.13 -1.51 -6.20
C MET A 160 0.23 -2.39 -4.99
N ASP A 161 -0.49 -3.49 -4.81
CA ASP A 161 -0.16 -4.53 -3.83
C ASP A 161 0.34 -5.78 -4.56
N PHE A 162 1.59 -6.16 -4.30
CA PHE A 162 2.26 -7.27 -4.98
C PHE A 162 2.33 -8.48 -4.05
N ASN A 163 1.71 -9.58 -4.49
CA ASN A 163 1.80 -10.87 -3.80
C ASN A 163 3.16 -11.58 -4.05
N ASP A 164 3.87 -11.19 -5.11
CA ASP A 164 5.17 -11.76 -5.49
C ASP A 164 6.29 -10.71 -5.35
N ASP A 165 7.37 -11.10 -4.66
CA ASP A 165 8.50 -10.22 -4.39
C ASP A 165 9.30 -9.92 -5.67
N TRP A 166 9.38 -10.86 -6.61
CA TRP A 166 10.11 -10.67 -7.86
C TRP A 166 9.40 -9.69 -8.79
N GLU A 167 8.08 -9.81 -8.92
CA GLU A 167 7.26 -8.82 -9.61
C GLU A 167 7.42 -7.42 -8.99
N CYS A 168 7.40 -7.33 -7.65
CA CYS A 168 7.64 -6.08 -6.94
C CYS A 168 8.98 -5.44 -7.32
N LEU A 169 10.08 -6.22 -7.34
CA LEU A 169 11.41 -5.70 -7.67
C LEU A 169 11.53 -5.27 -9.13
N LYS A 170 10.96 -6.01 -10.09
CA LYS A 170 10.92 -5.57 -11.50
C LYS A 170 10.16 -4.27 -11.67
N LYS A 171 9.05 -4.12 -10.95
CA LYS A 171 8.26 -2.89 -10.98
C LYS A 171 9.03 -1.74 -10.36
N PHE A 172 9.69 -1.98 -9.23
CA PHE A 172 10.58 -1.00 -8.61
C PHE A 172 11.68 -0.53 -9.57
N GLN A 173 12.34 -1.45 -10.29
CA GLN A 173 13.29 -1.09 -11.34
C GLN A 173 12.65 -0.16 -12.38
N SER A 174 11.55 -0.58 -12.99
CA SER A 174 10.94 0.14 -14.12
C SER A 174 10.23 1.45 -13.78
N LEU A 175 9.78 1.61 -12.54
CA LEU A 175 8.94 2.73 -12.10
C LEU A 175 9.68 3.70 -11.18
N VAL A 176 10.77 3.26 -10.54
CA VAL A 176 11.50 4.07 -9.56
C VAL A 176 12.94 4.30 -10.00
N ILE A 177 13.67 3.24 -10.37
CA ILE A 177 15.09 3.35 -10.75
C ILE A 177 15.24 3.93 -12.17
N ASP A 178 14.58 3.34 -13.16
CA ASP A 178 14.63 3.80 -14.57
C ASP A 178 14.10 5.23 -14.74
N MET A 179 13.28 5.68 -13.78
CA MET A 179 12.68 7.01 -13.73
C MET A 179 13.54 8.05 -13.01
N GLU A 180 14.73 7.64 -12.54
CA GLU A 180 15.70 8.44 -11.79
C GLU A 180 15.14 9.02 -10.48
N ILE A 181 14.17 8.33 -9.86
CA ILE A 181 13.66 8.69 -8.52
C ILE A 181 14.61 8.17 -7.45
N VAL A 182 15.13 6.96 -7.67
CA VAL A 182 16.17 6.29 -6.88
C VAL A 182 17.37 6.06 -7.81
N SER A 183 18.58 6.08 -7.25
CA SER A 183 19.82 6.00 -8.02
C SER A 183 19.92 4.71 -8.82
N ALA A 184 20.35 4.82 -10.09
CA ALA A 184 20.61 3.69 -10.98
C ALA A 184 21.62 2.66 -10.43
N LYS A 185 22.43 3.02 -9.41
CA LYS A 185 23.35 2.08 -8.76
C LYS A 185 22.63 0.87 -8.15
N PHE A 186 21.37 1.04 -7.76
CA PHE A 186 20.56 -0.01 -7.14
C PHE A 186 20.01 -1.03 -8.15
N ALA A 187 20.16 -0.82 -9.45
CA ALA A 187 19.82 -1.85 -10.44
C ALA A 187 20.63 -3.15 -10.21
N LYS A 188 21.92 -3.00 -9.88
CA LYS A 188 22.80 -4.12 -9.55
C LYS A 188 22.37 -4.88 -8.29
N LEU A 189 21.70 -4.19 -7.37
CA LEU A 189 21.17 -4.81 -6.16
C LEU A 189 20.02 -5.76 -6.50
N ILE A 190 19.19 -5.39 -7.48
CA ILE A 190 18.08 -6.23 -7.97
C ILE A 190 18.63 -7.44 -8.74
N ASP A 191 19.62 -7.24 -9.61
CA ASP A 191 20.32 -8.34 -10.30
C ASP A 191 20.95 -9.33 -9.30
N GLY A 192 21.33 -8.83 -8.12
CA GLY A 192 21.83 -9.62 -6.99
C GLY A 192 20.86 -10.70 -6.52
N PHE A 193 19.54 -10.50 -6.64
CA PHE A 193 18.55 -11.47 -6.16
C PHE A 193 18.60 -12.80 -6.92
N GLU A 194 18.87 -12.77 -8.23
CA GLU A 194 19.05 -13.96 -9.05
C GLU A 194 20.49 -14.50 -8.99
N SER A 195 21.48 -13.60 -9.06
CA SER A 195 22.89 -13.98 -9.16
C SER A 195 23.51 -14.43 -7.83
N ILE A 196 22.99 -13.95 -6.70
CA ILE A 196 23.45 -14.28 -5.34
C ILE A 196 22.22 -14.71 -4.52
N PRO A 197 21.68 -15.92 -4.76
CA PRO A 197 20.47 -16.38 -4.09
C PRO A 197 20.65 -16.54 -2.59
N GLU A 198 21.87 -16.83 -2.13
CA GLU A 198 22.20 -17.04 -0.73
C GLU A 198 23.55 -16.40 -0.37
N ALA A 199 23.63 -15.79 0.82
CA ALA A 199 24.88 -15.26 1.35
C ALA A 199 25.63 -16.36 2.11
N THR A 200 26.73 -16.84 1.53
CA THR A 200 27.51 -17.97 2.05
C THR A 200 28.72 -17.55 2.86
N ASP A 201 29.14 -16.29 2.77
CA ASP A 201 30.33 -15.77 3.41
C ASP A 201 30.10 -14.35 3.95
N ALA A 202 31.02 -13.89 4.80
CA ALA A 202 30.95 -12.58 5.43
C ALA A 202 30.91 -11.44 4.40
N LYS A 203 31.66 -11.56 3.29
CA LYS A 203 31.75 -10.50 2.27
C LYS A 203 30.44 -10.34 1.51
N THR A 204 29.79 -11.44 1.11
CA THR A 204 28.46 -11.37 0.49
C THR A 204 27.39 -10.88 1.46
N ALA A 205 27.44 -11.32 2.72
CA ALA A 205 26.51 -10.88 3.75
C ALA A 205 26.64 -9.37 4.06
N GLU A 206 27.87 -8.87 4.19
CA GLU A 206 28.17 -7.45 4.38
C GLU A 206 27.75 -6.60 3.18
N TRP A 207 27.99 -7.09 1.96
CA TRP A 207 27.56 -6.41 0.75
C TRP A 207 26.03 -6.25 0.72
N TRP A 208 25.28 -7.33 0.96
CA TRP A 208 23.82 -7.28 1.02
C TRP A 208 23.32 -6.29 2.07
N LEU A 209 23.87 -6.30 3.27
CA LEU A 209 23.51 -5.37 4.34
C LEU A 209 23.82 -3.92 3.99
N SER A 210 24.98 -3.66 3.39
CA SER A 210 25.40 -2.31 3.01
C SER A 210 24.48 -1.75 1.95
N GLU A 211 24.24 -2.50 0.87
CA GLU A 211 23.41 -2.05 -0.24
C GLU A 211 21.94 -1.91 0.18
N ALA A 212 21.40 -2.84 0.98
CA ALA A 212 20.06 -2.73 1.53
C ALA A 212 19.89 -1.47 2.39
N GLY A 213 20.88 -1.18 3.25
CA GLY A 213 20.87 0.03 4.08
C GLY A 213 20.95 1.32 3.27
N GLN A 214 21.76 1.35 2.22
CA GLN A 214 21.83 2.51 1.32
C GLN A 214 20.52 2.73 0.56
N LEU A 215 19.87 1.66 0.08
CA LEU A 215 18.59 1.74 -0.61
C LEU A 215 17.51 2.28 0.32
N LEU A 216 17.42 1.73 1.53
CA LEU A 216 16.47 2.17 2.55
C LEU A 216 16.60 3.67 2.83
N GLU A 217 17.83 4.16 2.98
CA GLU A 217 18.08 5.58 3.22
C GLU A 217 17.68 6.44 2.02
N GLU A 218 17.91 5.98 0.78
CA GLU A 218 17.43 6.70 -0.40
C GLU A 218 15.89 6.72 -0.47
N CYS A 219 15.23 5.60 -0.18
CA CYS A 219 13.77 5.55 -0.11
C CYS A 219 13.21 6.49 0.96
N LYS A 220 13.84 6.58 2.14
CA LYS A 220 13.46 7.53 3.19
C LYS A 220 13.63 8.98 2.75
N ASN A 221 14.70 9.30 2.04
CA ASN A 221 14.92 10.63 1.50
C ASN A 221 13.87 11.02 0.45
N VAL A 222 13.48 10.07 -0.42
CA VAL A 222 12.37 10.26 -1.37
C VAL A 222 11.06 10.50 -0.63
N GLN A 223 10.75 9.69 0.38
CA GLN A 223 9.54 9.87 1.21
C GLN A 223 9.53 11.23 1.93
N ASN A 224 10.64 11.65 2.53
CA ASN A 224 10.71 12.93 3.22
C ASN A 224 10.47 14.09 2.25
N LYS A 225 11.05 14.06 1.05
CA LYS A 225 10.77 15.05 0.00
C LYS A 225 9.29 15.07 -0.39
N MET A 226 8.68 13.90 -0.55
CA MET A 226 7.23 13.78 -0.80
C MET A 226 6.38 14.36 0.34
N GLN A 227 6.83 14.25 1.60
CA GLN A 227 6.13 14.76 2.77
C GLN A 227 6.37 16.25 3.07
N GLU A 228 7.51 16.80 2.66
CA GLU A 228 7.88 18.21 2.81
C GLU A 228 7.14 19.11 1.81
N ASP A 229 6.78 18.58 0.63
CA ASP A 229 6.01 19.28 -0.41
C ASP A 229 4.50 19.33 -0.09
N LYS A 230 4.18 19.73 1.16
CA LYS A 230 2.84 19.87 1.75
C LYS A 230 2.01 21.04 1.18
N SER A 231 2.24 21.47 -0.06
CA SER A 231 1.42 22.51 -0.71
C SER A 231 0.01 22.03 -1.12
N LEU A 232 -0.27 20.72 -1.12
CA LEU A 232 -1.54 20.19 -1.66
C LEU A 232 -2.45 19.43 -0.69
N ARG A 233 -2.16 19.41 0.62
CA ARG A 233 -3.07 18.81 1.63
C ARG A 233 -4.05 19.80 2.27
N MET A 234 -4.49 20.85 1.54
CA MET A 234 -5.43 21.85 2.08
C MET A 234 -6.84 21.77 1.46
N ARG A 235 -7.73 21.15 2.26
CA ARG A 235 -9.09 21.59 2.60
C ARG A 235 -10.18 21.54 1.53
N VAL A 236 -11.01 20.49 1.61
CA VAL A 236 -12.45 20.65 1.38
C VAL A 236 -13.01 21.53 2.51
N GLY A 237 -13.18 22.83 2.21
CA GLY A 237 -13.96 23.78 3.01
C GLY A 237 -13.15 24.80 3.83
N GLY A 238 -13.32 26.08 3.49
CA GLY A 238 -13.15 27.20 4.42
C GLY A 238 -11.94 28.12 4.22
N GLU A 239 -12.19 29.23 3.52
CA GLU A 239 -11.54 30.56 3.47
C GLU A 239 -10.01 30.69 3.33
N ASP A 240 -9.63 31.54 2.36
CA ASP A 240 -8.27 32.01 2.07
C ASP A 240 -7.58 32.61 3.31
N PRO A 241 -6.26 32.39 3.41
CA PRO A 241 -5.41 33.54 3.70
C PRO A 241 -4.20 33.64 2.76
N LYS A 242 -4.03 34.87 2.28
CA LYS A 242 -2.87 35.45 1.59
C LYS A 242 -1.52 35.12 2.24
N GLY A 243 -0.51 34.85 1.41
CA GLY A 243 0.80 35.50 1.57
C GLY A 243 2.07 34.63 1.68
N SER A 244 2.63 34.25 0.52
CA SER A 244 4.07 34.15 0.17
C SER A 244 5.01 33.19 0.96
N LYS A 245 5.96 32.48 0.34
CA LYS A 245 6.92 32.93 -0.67
C LYS A 245 7.31 31.83 -1.67
N ALA A 246 7.38 32.24 -2.94
CA ALA A 246 7.90 31.46 -4.05
C ALA A 246 9.41 31.25 -3.96
N ALA A 247 9.86 30.03 -4.26
CA ALA A 247 11.24 29.70 -4.56
C ALA A 247 11.30 29.18 -6.02
N ASN A 248 11.90 29.97 -6.90
CA ASN A 248 12.37 29.67 -8.27
C ASN A 248 11.80 28.42 -8.98
N GLY A 249 10.54 28.48 -9.42
CA GLY A 249 9.91 27.49 -10.30
C GLY A 249 10.27 27.69 -11.77
N ASN A 250 11.46 27.23 -12.19
CA ASN A 250 11.80 27.18 -13.62
C ASN A 250 12.60 25.93 -14.00
N SER A 251 12.41 24.82 -13.27
CA SER A 251 12.93 23.52 -13.70
C SER A 251 11.94 22.90 -14.68
N LYS A 252 12.37 22.75 -15.95
CA LYS A 252 11.64 22.02 -16.97
C LYS A 252 12.22 20.61 -17.04
N GLN A 253 11.40 19.61 -16.76
CA GLN A 253 11.77 18.19 -16.88
C GLN A 253 10.91 17.53 -17.96
N SER A 254 11.39 16.42 -18.51
CA SER A 254 10.64 15.64 -19.48
C SER A 254 10.69 14.15 -19.15
N ILE A 255 9.64 13.44 -19.53
CA ILE A 255 9.46 12.01 -19.32
C ILE A 255 8.84 11.39 -20.57
N ASP A 256 9.48 10.37 -21.11
CA ASP A 256 8.99 9.61 -22.26
C ASP A 256 8.22 8.37 -21.77
N LEU A 257 6.92 8.30 -22.10
CA LEU A 257 6.04 7.20 -21.74
C LEU A 257 5.42 6.52 -22.96
N LEU A 258 6.04 6.65 -24.14
CA LEU A 258 5.61 5.90 -25.32
C LEU A 258 5.78 4.39 -25.12
N GLY A 259 4.77 3.62 -25.51
CA GLY A 259 4.65 2.18 -25.24
C GLY A 259 4.32 1.82 -23.79
N VAL A 260 4.14 2.79 -22.89
CA VAL A 260 3.82 2.54 -21.47
C VAL A 260 2.30 2.40 -21.29
N LYS A 261 1.87 1.16 -21.06
CA LYS A 261 0.46 0.80 -20.86
C LYS A 261 -0.17 1.46 -19.62
N CYS A 262 -1.47 1.73 -19.65
CA CYS A 262 -2.24 2.09 -18.46
C CYS A 262 -2.21 0.96 -17.40
N PRO A 263 -2.23 1.28 -16.09
CA PRO A 263 -2.23 2.63 -15.49
C PRO A 263 -0.82 3.24 -15.33
N PHE A 264 0.23 2.59 -15.85
CA PHE A 264 1.62 2.93 -15.56
C PHE A 264 2.06 4.28 -16.12
N ASN A 265 1.44 4.76 -17.20
CA ASN A 265 1.71 6.09 -17.72
C ASN A 265 1.35 7.18 -16.69
N TYR A 266 0.14 7.12 -16.13
CA TYR A 266 -0.32 8.03 -15.09
C TYR A 266 0.53 7.93 -13.82
N VAL A 267 0.79 6.70 -13.36
CA VAL A 267 1.67 6.40 -12.21
C VAL A 267 3.03 7.08 -12.37
N LYS A 268 3.70 6.85 -13.49
CA LYS A 268 5.01 7.43 -13.78
C LYS A 268 4.97 8.96 -13.85
N THR A 269 3.92 9.53 -14.44
CA THR A 269 3.72 10.99 -14.45
C THR A 269 3.55 11.53 -13.03
N LYS A 270 2.75 10.86 -12.19
CA LYS A 270 2.46 11.27 -10.82
C LYS A 270 3.70 11.26 -9.94
N ILE A 271 4.45 10.15 -9.91
CA ILE A 271 5.65 10.09 -9.07
C ILE A 271 6.66 11.14 -9.50
N LYS A 272 6.84 11.35 -10.82
CA LYS A 272 7.76 12.38 -11.31
C LYS A 272 7.33 13.77 -10.84
N LEU A 273 6.05 14.11 -10.95
CA LEU A 273 5.51 15.35 -10.40
C LEU A 273 5.74 15.43 -8.90
N GLU A 274 5.44 14.40 -8.11
CA GLU A 274 5.64 14.40 -6.65
C GLU A 274 7.08 14.68 -6.24
N THR A 275 8.07 14.30 -7.06
CA THR A 275 9.50 14.62 -6.81
C THR A 275 9.94 16.02 -7.25
N MET A 276 9.12 16.75 -8.01
CA MET A 276 9.42 18.10 -8.52
C MET A 276 8.93 19.18 -7.57
N ALA A 277 9.57 20.35 -7.57
CA ALA A 277 9.10 21.50 -6.79
C ALA A 277 7.81 22.10 -7.40
N SER A 278 6.90 22.58 -6.55
CA SER A 278 5.72 23.38 -6.97
C SER A 278 6.10 24.51 -7.94
N GLY A 279 5.30 24.67 -9.00
CA GLY A 279 5.54 25.58 -10.13
C GLY A 279 6.48 25.04 -11.21
N SER A 280 7.07 23.85 -11.05
CA SER A 280 7.91 23.24 -12.10
C SER A 280 7.06 22.66 -13.24
N ILE A 281 7.65 22.57 -14.43
CA ILE A 281 6.98 22.09 -15.63
C ILE A 281 7.49 20.69 -15.99
N LEU A 282 6.57 19.73 -16.10
CA LEU A 282 6.84 18.39 -16.62
C LEU A 282 6.26 18.24 -18.02
N GLU A 283 7.09 17.82 -18.97
CA GLU A 283 6.70 17.42 -20.31
C GLU A 283 6.60 15.88 -20.39
N VAL A 284 5.43 15.35 -20.76
CA VAL A 284 5.12 13.92 -20.79
C VAL A 284 4.77 13.51 -22.20
N LEU A 285 5.48 12.53 -22.77
CA LEU A 285 5.12 11.93 -24.06
C LEU A 285 4.24 10.70 -23.85
N LEU A 286 3.09 10.62 -24.51
CA LEU A 286 2.06 9.61 -24.33
C LEU A 286 1.65 9.01 -25.69
N ASP A 287 1.31 7.73 -25.69
CA ASP A 287 0.70 7.09 -26.87
C ASP A 287 -0.69 7.65 -27.16
N GLU A 288 -1.13 7.52 -28.41
CA GLU A 288 -2.51 7.77 -28.81
C GLU A 288 -3.49 6.78 -28.14
N GLY A 289 -4.67 7.29 -27.76
CA GLY A 289 -5.75 6.49 -27.18
C GLY A 289 -5.90 6.69 -25.67
N GLU A 290 -6.11 5.60 -24.93
CA GLU A 290 -6.37 5.64 -23.47
C GLU A 290 -5.33 6.44 -22.66
N PRO A 291 -4.00 6.39 -22.95
CA PRO A 291 -3.01 7.18 -22.23
C PRO A 291 -3.21 8.69 -22.34
N SER A 292 -3.42 9.21 -23.55
CA SER A 292 -3.58 10.65 -23.78
C SER A 292 -4.93 11.20 -23.28
N GLU A 293 -5.93 10.32 -23.07
CA GLU A 293 -7.21 10.71 -22.46
C GLU A 293 -7.21 10.64 -20.93
N ASN A 294 -6.66 9.56 -20.36
CA ASN A 294 -6.77 9.27 -18.93
C ASN A 294 -5.72 10.02 -18.10
N VAL A 295 -4.48 10.13 -18.58
CA VAL A 295 -3.39 10.78 -17.82
C VAL A 295 -3.72 12.25 -17.53
N PRO A 296 -4.12 13.11 -18.49
CA PRO A 296 -4.42 14.50 -18.20
C PRO A 296 -5.60 14.66 -17.21
N ARG A 297 -6.62 13.79 -17.31
CA ARG A 297 -7.77 13.79 -16.39
C ARG A 297 -7.34 13.45 -14.96
N SER A 298 -6.58 12.38 -14.79
CA SER A 298 -6.11 11.95 -13.47
C SER A 298 -5.15 12.96 -12.84
N ILE A 299 -4.25 13.54 -13.62
CA ILE A 299 -3.34 14.61 -13.16
C ILE A 299 -4.09 15.88 -12.75
N LYS A 300 -5.16 16.24 -13.46
CA LYS A 300 -6.05 17.34 -13.06
C LYS A 300 -6.81 17.02 -11.77
N ASN A 301 -7.26 15.77 -11.59
CA ASN A 301 -7.91 15.31 -10.37
C ASN A 301 -6.97 15.32 -9.16
N ASP A 302 -5.67 15.09 -9.37
CA ASP A 302 -4.62 15.25 -8.35
C ASP A 302 -4.31 16.73 -8.01
N GLY A 303 -4.96 17.68 -8.67
CA GLY A 303 -4.83 19.11 -8.40
C GLY A 303 -3.73 19.82 -9.18
N HIS A 304 -2.99 19.11 -10.05
CA HIS A 304 -1.98 19.72 -10.91
C HIS A 304 -2.62 20.42 -12.12
N LYS A 305 -1.90 21.40 -12.67
CA LYS A 305 -2.40 22.19 -13.79
C LYS A 305 -1.89 21.63 -15.12
N VAL A 306 -2.81 21.10 -15.92
CA VAL A 306 -2.52 20.72 -17.31
C VAL A 306 -2.42 22.01 -18.16
N VAL A 307 -1.22 22.31 -18.65
CA VAL A 307 -0.92 23.51 -19.45
C VAL A 307 -1.31 23.31 -20.91
N SER A 308 -0.95 22.18 -21.49
CA SER A 308 -1.28 21.85 -22.88
C SER A 308 -1.22 20.36 -23.15
N LEU A 309 -1.99 19.91 -24.15
CA LEU A 309 -1.91 18.58 -24.73
C LEU A 309 -1.90 18.75 -26.24
N THR A 310 -0.81 18.39 -26.91
CA THR A 310 -0.62 18.57 -28.36
C THR A 310 -0.18 17.27 -29.01
N GLU A 311 -0.74 16.96 -30.17
CA GLU A 311 -0.31 15.82 -30.98
C GLU A 311 0.90 16.24 -31.83
N GLU A 312 2.00 15.50 -31.71
CA GLU A 312 3.23 15.68 -32.48
C GLU A 312 3.72 14.31 -32.98
N ASN A 313 3.96 14.15 -34.28
CA ASN A 313 4.57 12.94 -34.86
C ASN A 313 3.94 11.60 -34.44
N GLY A 314 2.61 11.54 -34.32
CA GLY A 314 1.87 10.31 -33.97
C GLY A 314 1.89 9.95 -32.48
N HIS A 315 2.27 10.90 -31.62
CA HIS A 315 2.17 10.78 -30.17
C HIS A 315 1.67 12.09 -29.53
N TYR A 316 1.26 12.03 -28.27
CA TYR A 316 0.75 13.16 -27.52
C TYR A 316 1.78 13.71 -26.55
N LYS A 317 1.99 15.02 -26.60
CA LYS A 317 2.83 15.77 -25.68
C LYS A 317 1.97 16.53 -24.69
N LEU A 318 1.98 16.06 -23.45
CA LEU A 318 1.28 16.66 -22.31
C LEU A 318 2.25 17.53 -21.51
N ILE A 319 1.90 18.80 -21.29
CA ILE A 319 2.63 19.71 -20.42
C ILE A 319 1.84 19.91 -19.13
N VAL A 320 2.47 19.60 -18.00
CA VAL A 320 1.88 19.72 -16.66
C VAL A 320 2.71 20.70 -15.84
N GLU A 321 2.05 21.68 -15.24
CA GLU A 321 2.60 22.53 -14.20
C GLU A 321 2.22 21.94 -12.84
N LYS A 322 3.24 21.61 -12.03
CA LYS A 322 3.01 21.12 -10.69
C LYS A 322 2.42 22.24 -9.83
N ALA A 323 1.27 21.96 -9.22
CA ALA A 323 0.63 22.82 -8.22
C ALA A 323 1.45 22.91 -6.92
#